data_AF-A0A832V1C4-F1
#
_entry.id   AF-A0A832V1C4-F1
#
_cell.length_a   1.000
_cell.length_b   1.000
_cell.length_c   1.000
_cell.angle_alpha   90.00
_cell.angle_beta   90.00
_cell.angle_gamma   90.00
#
_symmetry.space_group_name_H-M   'P 1'
#
loop_
_entity.id
_entity.type
_entity.pdbx_description
1 polymer ?
#
loop_
_entity_poly.entity_id
_entity_poly.type
_entity_poly.pdbx_seq_one_letter_code
_entity_poly.pdbx_strand_id
1 'polypeptide(L)'
;MPFHQLIIGFFNQNIGTVGKFVLFPIYIALILYVILYFAARNREVPLSEEFHKKSFFVSLSVIFGWLIYALTPSTIKLPLEVISLRAVILIIVVVLTVQYLTYLGVELIAPEKTIVALGIGAGTIRSTLAVSVMAPLAAEDETLSYTAAASIMIANTVAVLRNFLIILVVGLFLGLYIIPPFFFLAPMFLMLIACGTIAFILYRKSQETEPVEFDPISIKGTILFIVIFVVSFYLAFGIAQAQQFIGFYAFSGIAGFLYGAAHLFVITGLFFSKTLTLNVGLIGAVFVTAGSIISDIPYAYLNGAEELTKILIVAEAIPVAIGIITLFLYAPLL
;
A
#
# COMPACT_ATOMS: atom_id res chain seq x y z
N MET A 1 -44.12 -11.76 0.41
CA MET A 1 -43.13 -12.07 1.46
C MET A 1 -42.77 -10.77 2.17
N PRO A 2 -42.91 -10.63 3.49
CA PRO A 2 -42.63 -9.37 4.18
C PRO A 2 -41.13 -9.04 4.08
N PHE A 3 -40.80 -7.77 3.82
CA PHE A 3 -39.43 -7.26 3.57
C PHE A 3 -38.40 -7.69 4.62
N HIS A 4 -38.80 -7.75 5.89
CA HIS A 4 -38.01 -8.29 7.00
C HIS A 4 -37.56 -9.74 6.80
N GLN A 5 -38.41 -10.62 6.25
CA GLN A 5 -38.06 -12.02 6.02
C GLN A 5 -37.14 -12.18 4.80
N LEU A 6 -37.19 -11.26 3.83
CA LEU A 6 -36.26 -11.21 2.70
C LEU A 6 -34.85 -10.80 3.17
N ILE A 7 -34.77 -9.85 4.10
CA ILE A 7 -33.52 -9.40 4.73
C ILE A 7 -32.91 -10.54 5.57
N ILE A 8 -33.69 -11.18 6.44
CA ILE A 8 -33.20 -12.29 7.29
C ILE A 8 -32.82 -13.50 6.44
N GLY A 9 -33.58 -13.81 5.38
CA GLY A 9 -33.24 -14.86 4.42
C GLY A 9 -31.95 -14.58 3.65
N PHE A 10 -31.73 -13.33 3.22
CA PHE A 10 -30.50 -12.89 2.56
C PHE A 10 -29.28 -12.98 3.48
N PHE A 11 -29.43 -12.59 4.75
CA PHE A 11 -28.37 -12.74 5.75
C PHE A 11 -28.08 -14.22 6.05
N ASN A 12 -29.09 -15.06 6.30
CA ASN A 12 -28.85 -16.46 6.64
C ASN A 12 -28.26 -17.31 5.50
N GLN A 13 -28.57 -17.03 4.22
CA GLN A 13 -27.99 -17.75 3.09
C GLN A 13 -26.56 -17.31 2.71
N ASN A 14 -26.19 -16.05 2.96
CA ASN A 14 -24.87 -15.52 2.58
C ASN A 14 -23.83 -15.51 3.73
N ILE A 15 -24.23 -15.76 4.98
CA ILE A 15 -23.33 -15.65 6.14
C ILE A 15 -22.41 -16.87 6.37
N GLY A 16 -22.77 -18.07 5.88
CA GLY A 16 -22.10 -19.32 6.28
C GLY A 16 -20.58 -19.35 6.05
N THR A 17 -20.14 -18.81 4.92
CA THR A 17 -18.70 -18.73 4.55
C THR A 17 -18.29 -17.29 4.24
N VAL A 18 -19.11 -16.55 3.48
CA VAL A 18 -18.82 -15.16 3.10
C VAL A 18 -18.96 -14.21 4.30
N GLY A 19 -20.00 -14.39 5.14
CA GLY A 19 -20.16 -13.60 6.38
C GLY A 19 -18.96 -13.68 7.33
N LYS A 20 -18.29 -14.83 7.43
CA LYS A 20 -17.07 -14.98 8.22
C LYS A 20 -15.89 -14.19 7.63
N PHE A 21 -15.74 -14.12 6.30
CA PHE A 21 -14.66 -13.37 5.65
C PHE A 21 -14.93 -11.87 5.50
N VAL A 22 -16.20 -11.43 5.41
CA VAL A 22 -16.56 -10.00 5.33
C VAL A 22 -16.57 -9.34 6.70
N LEU A 23 -17.11 -10.03 7.71
CA LEU A 23 -17.21 -9.46 9.04
C LEU A 23 -15.86 -9.50 9.77
N PHE A 24 -14.95 -10.41 9.44
CA PHE A 24 -13.66 -10.51 10.11
C PHE A 24 -12.78 -9.26 9.96
N PRO A 25 -12.58 -8.68 8.76
CA PRO A 25 -11.89 -7.39 8.61
C PRO A 25 -12.60 -6.23 9.34
N ILE A 26 -13.94 -6.22 9.33
CA ILE A 26 -14.74 -5.22 10.05
C ILE A 26 -14.55 -5.36 11.56
N TYR A 27 -14.58 -6.58 12.09
CA TYR A 27 -14.33 -6.86 13.51
C TYR A 27 -12.90 -6.53 13.89
N ILE A 28 -11.90 -6.85 13.07
CA ILE A 28 -10.51 -6.45 13.30
C ILE A 28 -10.40 -4.92 13.32
N ALA A 29 -11.00 -4.22 12.36
CA ALA A 29 -10.95 -2.77 12.30
C ALA A 29 -11.64 -2.12 13.52
N LEU A 30 -12.78 -2.66 13.97
CA LEU A 30 -13.49 -2.24 15.18
C LEU A 30 -12.67 -2.52 16.45
N ILE A 31 -12.09 -3.71 16.57
CA ILE A 31 -11.24 -4.08 17.70
C ILE A 31 -10.01 -3.17 17.74
N LEU A 32 -9.35 -2.95 16.60
CA LEU A 32 -8.22 -2.01 16.51
C LEU A 32 -8.64 -0.59 16.87
N TYR A 33 -9.77 -0.10 16.36
CA TYR A 33 -10.29 1.21 16.74
C TYR A 33 -10.53 1.31 18.25
N VAL A 34 -11.15 0.31 18.86
CA VAL A 34 -11.42 0.27 20.30
C VAL A 34 -10.11 0.25 21.10
N ILE A 35 -9.17 -0.63 20.75
CA ILE A 35 -7.84 -0.72 21.40
C ILE A 35 -7.12 0.63 21.30
N LEU A 36 -7.07 1.21 20.11
CA LEU A 36 -6.39 2.45 19.84
C LEU A 36 -7.06 3.64 20.56
N TYR A 37 -8.40 3.70 20.59
CA TYR A 37 -9.16 4.71 21.33
C TYR A 37 -8.89 4.64 22.84
N PHE A 38 -8.92 3.44 23.42
CA PHE A 38 -8.60 3.26 24.85
C PHE A 38 -7.13 3.57 25.15
N ALA A 39 -6.20 3.21 24.27
CA ALA A 39 -4.78 3.55 24.41
C ALA A 39 -4.55 5.08 24.40
N ALA A 40 -5.23 5.81 23.54
CA ALA A 40 -5.14 7.27 23.47
C ALA A 40 -5.79 7.96 24.66
N ARG A 41 -6.96 7.48 25.10
CA ARG A 41 -7.63 7.98 26.32
C ARG A 41 -6.76 7.81 27.56
N ASN A 42 -6.04 6.70 27.67
CA ASN A 42 -5.13 6.43 28.80
C ASN A 42 -3.85 7.29 28.78
N ARG A 43 -3.53 7.94 27.66
CA ARG A 43 -2.35 8.82 27.51
C ARG A 43 -2.68 10.31 27.58
N GLU A 44 -3.92 10.68 27.90
CA GLU A 44 -4.40 12.07 27.93
C GLU A 44 -4.09 12.86 26.64
N VAL A 45 -3.98 12.17 25.50
CA VAL A 45 -3.67 12.83 24.22
C VAL A 45 -4.84 13.74 23.86
N PRO A 46 -4.65 15.07 23.75
CA PRO A 46 -5.71 15.97 23.35
C PRO A 46 -6.00 15.74 21.86
N LEU A 47 -7.08 15.02 21.56
CA LEU A 47 -7.57 14.84 20.21
C LEU A 47 -8.22 16.15 19.75
N SER A 48 -7.79 16.70 18.62
CA SER A 48 -8.37 17.93 18.08
C SER A 48 -9.82 17.70 17.64
N GLU A 49 -10.67 18.74 17.67
CA GLU A 49 -12.03 18.65 17.10
C GLU A 49 -12.00 18.25 15.61
N GLU A 50 -10.94 18.63 14.91
CA GLU A 50 -10.71 18.28 13.52
C GLU A 50 -10.44 16.78 13.34
N PHE A 51 -9.69 16.16 14.26
CA PHE A 51 -9.51 14.71 14.32
C PHE A 51 -10.87 14.00 14.46
N HIS A 52 -11.74 14.48 15.35
CA HIS A 52 -13.06 13.88 15.54
C HIS A 52 -13.94 13.96 14.29
N LYS A 53 -14.01 15.14 13.64
CA LYS A 53 -14.77 15.31 12.39
C LYS A 53 -14.23 14.42 11.28
N LYS A 54 -12.91 14.41 11.07
CA LYS A 54 -12.26 13.66 10.00
C LYS A 54 -12.36 12.16 10.22
N SER A 55 -12.11 11.69 11.44
CA SER A 55 -12.27 10.29 11.84
C SER A 55 -13.72 9.81 11.63
N PHE A 56 -14.72 10.66 11.92
CA PHE A 56 -16.11 10.35 11.65
C PHE A 56 -16.40 10.14 10.15
N PHE A 57 -15.98 11.07 9.28
CA PHE A 57 -16.22 10.92 7.84
C PHE A 57 -15.50 9.73 7.21
N VAL A 58 -14.27 9.44 7.66
CA VAL A 58 -13.50 8.32 7.15
C VAL A 58 -14.07 6.99 7.63
N SER A 59 -14.41 6.87 8.92
CA SER A 59 -15.07 5.66 9.44
C SER A 59 -16.40 5.39 8.73
N LEU A 60 -17.18 6.43 8.48
CA LEU A 60 -18.41 6.34 7.71
C LEU A 60 -18.16 5.85 6.27
N SER A 61 -17.11 6.36 5.62
CA SER A 61 -16.71 5.93 4.28
C SER A 61 -16.28 4.46 4.23
N VAL A 62 -15.55 3.99 5.25
CA VAL A 62 -15.17 2.58 5.40
C VAL A 62 -16.40 1.70 5.61
N ILE A 63 -17.33 2.10 6.48
CA ILE A 63 -18.58 1.38 6.75
C ILE A 63 -19.44 1.30 5.48
N PHE A 64 -19.67 2.42 4.79
CA PHE A 64 -20.42 2.42 3.53
C PHE A 64 -19.71 1.59 2.46
N GLY A 65 -18.38 1.64 2.38
CA GLY A 65 -17.61 0.78 1.49
C GLY A 65 -17.89 -0.70 1.73
N TRP A 66 -17.79 -1.16 2.98
CA TRP A 66 -18.12 -2.55 3.35
C TRP A 66 -19.59 -2.90 3.08
N LEU A 67 -20.51 -1.97 3.30
CA LEU A 67 -21.92 -2.15 2.98
C LEU A 67 -22.13 -2.32 1.47
N ILE A 68 -21.53 -1.46 0.64
CA ILE A 68 -21.56 -1.56 -0.81
C ILE A 68 -20.99 -2.91 -1.25
N TYR A 69 -19.84 -3.33 -0.70
CA TYR A 69 -19.26 -4.65 -0.99
C TYR A 69 -20.21 -5.81 -0.64
N ALA A 70 -20.87 -5.75 0.52
CA ALA A 70 -21.81 -6.78 0.97
C ALA A 70 -23.05 -6.86 0.06
N LEU A 71 -23.54 -5.71 -0.41
CA LEU A 71 -24.71 -5.60 -1.29
C LEU A 71 -24.36 -5.88 -2.77
N THR A 72 -23.09 -5.79 -3.16
CA THR A 72 -22.69 -6.02 -4.55
C THR A 72 -22.75 -7.51 -4.90
N PRO A 73 -23.54 -7.90 -5.92
CA PRO A 73 -23.58 -9.29 -6.38
C PRO A 73 -22.24 -9.73 -6.97
N SER A 74 -21.81 -10.96 -6.66
CA SER A 74 -20.61 -11.56 -7.28
C SER A 74 -20.79 -11.91 -8.75
N THR A 75 -22.03 -11.93 -9.23
CA THR A 75 -22.39 -12.24 -10.63
C THR A 75 -22.11 -11.08 -11.59
N ILE A 76 -22.01 -9.85 -11.10
CA ILE A 76 -21.67 -8.70 -11.94
C ILE A 76 -20.18 -8.76 -12.24
N LYS A 77 -19.86 -9.09 -13.49
CA LYS A 77 -18.51 -9.04 -14.02
C LYS A 77 -18.25 -7.70 -14.69
N LEU A 78 -17.04 -7.21 -14.54
CA LEU A 78 -16.55 -6.07 -15.32
C LEU A 78 -16.26 -6.50 -16.77
N PRO A 79 -16.08 -5.55 -17.71
CA PRO A 79 -15.67 -5.84 -19.08
C PRO A 79 -14.56 -6.91 -19.17
N LEU A 80 -14.61 -7.74 -20.23
CA LEU A 80 -13.72 -8.89 -20.44
C LEU A 80 -13.91 -10.06 -19.45
N GLU A 81 -14.87 -9.97 -18.53
CA GLU A 81 -15.25 -11.04 -17.59
C GLU A 81 -14.15 -11.55 -16.64
N VAL A 82 -13.04 -10.83 -16.55
CA VAL A 82 -11.82 -11.26 -15.83
C VAL A 82 -11.97 -11.11 -14.32
N ILE A 83 -12.65 -10.05 -13.89
CA ILE A 83 -12.79 -9.69 -12.48
C ILE A 83 -14.25 -9.29 -12.20
N SER A 84 -14.76 -9.74 -11.06
CA SER A 84 -16.09 -9.31 -10.61
C SER A 84 -16.05 -7.89 -10.06
N LEU A 85 -17.12 -7.13 -10.26
CA LEU A 85 -17.29 -5.81 -9.65
C LEU A 85 -17.13 -5.92 -8.12
N ARG A 86 -17.66 -7.00 -7.54
CA ARG A 86 -17.53 -7.31 -6.12
C ARG A 86 -16.07 -7.43 -5.67
N ALA A 87 -15.20 -8.05 -6.46
CA ALA A 87 -13.78 -8.18 -6.15
C ALA A 87 -13.05 -6.83 -6.22
N VAL A 88 -13.37 -5.97 -7.20
CA VAL A 88 -12.82 -4.61 -7.27
C VAL A 88 -13.22 -3.78 -6.06
N ILE A 89 -14.50 -3.82 -5.68
CA ILE A 89 -14.99 -3.10 -4.50
C ILE A 89 -14.32 -3.64 -3.23
N LEU A 90 -14.12 -4.95 -3.10
CA LEU A 90 -13.38 -5.52 -1.96
C LEU A 90 -11.99 -4.90 -1.83
N ILE A 91 -11.23 -4.83 -2.92
CA ILE A 91 -9.88 -4.26 -2.92
C ILE A 91 -9.91 -2.80 -2.46
N ILE A 92 -10.83 -2.00 -3.01
CA ILE A 92 -10.98 -0.59 -2.64
C ILE A 92 -11.28 -0.44 -1.15
N VAL A 93 -12.22 -1.23 -0.64
CA VAL A 93 -12.66 -1.14 0.76
C VAL A 93 -11.57 -1.61 1.72
N VAL A 94 -10.82 -2.66 1.38
CA VAL A 94 -9.65 -3.10 2.15
C VAL A 94 -8.60 -2.01 2.22
N VAL A 95 -8.29 -1.38 1.08
CA VAL A 95 -7.32 -0.27 1.04
C VAL A 95 -7.78 0.89 1.90
N LEU A 96 -9.04 1.32 1.78
CA LEU A 96 -9.62 2.37 2.63
C LEU A 96 -9.56 2.01 4.12
N THR A 97 -9.83 0.74 4.47
CA THR A 97 -9.76 0.26 5.85
C THR A 97 -8.33 0.36 6.39
N VAL A 98 -7.34 -0.08 5.61
CA VAL A 98 -5.92 0.01 5.99
C VAL A 98 -5.49 1.46 6.14
N GLN A 99 -5.90 2.35 5.22
CA GLN A 99 -5.59 3.77 5.32
C GLN A 99 -6.17 4.40 6.58
N TYR A 100 -7.43 4.09 6.90
CA TYR A 100 -8.08 4.55 8.11
C TYR A 100 -7.39 4.06 9.39
N LEU A 101 -7.04 2.77 9.45
CA LEU A 101 -6.33 2.20 10.59
C LEU A 101 -4.94 2.82 10.77
N THR A 102 -4.26 3.13 9.66
CA THR A 102 -2.97 3.83 9.69
C THR A 102 -3.13 5.24 10.23
N TYR A 103 -4.11 5.99 9.72
CA TYR A 103 -4.41 7.34 10.20
C TYR A 103 -4.65 7.35 11.71
N LEU A 104 -5.51 6.46 12.21
CA LEU A 104 -5.72 6.30 13.64
C LEU A 104 -4.41 5.95 14.37
N GLY A 105 -3.64 4.99 13.85
CA GLY A 105 -2.38 4.60 14.46
C GLY A 105 -1.41 5.76 14.60
N VAL A 106 -1.25 6.58 13.56
CA VAL A 106 -0.32 7.73 13.59
C VAL A 106 -0.81 8.81 14.56
N GLU A 107 -2.07 9.22 14.47
CA GLU A 107 -2.63 10.26 15.35
C GLU A 107 -2.62 9.84 16.83
N LEU A 108 -2.75 8.53 17.12
CA LEU A 108 -2.85 8.03 18.50
C LEU A 108 -1.51 7.63 19.11
N ILE A 109 -0.53 7.21 18.30
CA ILE A 109 0.80 6.77 18.78
C ILE A 109 1.83 7.91 18.73
N ALA A 110 1.70 8.83 17.77
CA ALA A 110 2.65 9.91 17.54
C ALA A 110 1.94 11.26 17.33
N PRO A 111 1.28 11.81 18.37
CA PRO A 111 0.55 13.08 18.29
C PRO A 111 1.43 14.27 17.90
N GLU A 112 2.74 14.19 18.18
CA GLU A 112 3.73 15.20 17.78
C GLU A 112 4.10 15.16 16.29
N LYS A 113 3.48 14.28 15.48
CA LYS A 113 3.67 14.18 14.01
C LYS A 113 5.14 14.25 13.58
N THR A 114 5.97 13.44 14.21
CA THR A 114 7.41 13.38 13.94
C THR A 114 7.71 12.89 12.52
N ILE A 115 8.92 13.14 12.05
CA ILE A 115 9.44 12.66 10.75
C ILE A 115 9.26 11.14 10.57
N VAL A 116 9.41 10.38 11.67
CA VAL A 116 9.22 8.92 11.71
C VAL A 116 7.73 8.58 11.57
N ALA A 117 6.85 9.31 12.24
CA ALA A 117 5.40 9.13 12.14
C ALA A 117 4.89 9.43 10.73
N LEU A 118 5.39 10.51 10.10
CA LEU A 118 5.13 10.82 8.70
C LEU A 118 5.61 9.67 7.80
N GLY A 119 6.85 9.20 7.99
CA GLY A 119 7.41 8.10 7.21
C GLY A 119 6.56 6.82 7.31
N ILE A 120 6.23 6.39 8.52
CA ILE A 120 5.41 5.18 8.75
C ILE A 120 3.99 5.35 8.17
N GLY A 121 3.36 6.50 8.43
CA GLY A 121 2.03 6.82 7.93
C GLY A 121 1.98 6.84 6.40
N ALA A 122 2.91 7.56 5.79
CA ALA A 122 3.07 7.62 4.35
C ALA A 122 3.31 6.23 3.76
N GLY A 123 4.29 5.47 4.27
CA GLY A 123 4.61 4.15 3.72
C GLY A 123 3.46 3.15 3.76
N THR A 124 2.60 3.23 4.79
CA THR A 124 1.43 2.36 4.90
C THR A 124 0.33 2.76 3.90
N ILE A 125 0.05 4.05 3.78
CA ILE A 125 -1.03 4.61 2.94
C ILE A 125 -0.59 4.72 1.47
N ARG A 126 0.45 5.52 1.22
CA ARG A 126 1.03 5.87 -0.07
C ARG A 126 2.43 6.47 0.16
N SER A 127 3.49 5.78 -0.23
CA SER A 127 4.89 6.22 0.00
C SER A 127 5.15 7.63 -0.52
N THR A 128 4.54 7.99 -1.66
CA THR A 128 4.67 9.34 -2.25
C THR A 128 4.10 10.47 -1.40
N LEU A 129 3.33 10.16 -0.33
CA LEU A 129 2.92 11.18 0.65
C LEU A 129 4.14 11.79 1.37
N ALA A 130 5.14 10.98 1.73
CA ALA A 130 6.33 11.47 2.43
C ALA A 130 7.10 12.48 1.56
N VAL A 131 7.37 12.15 0.29
CA VAL A 131 8.06 13.07 -0.61
C VAL A 131 7.22 14.31 -0.93
N SER A 132 5.90 14.18 -1.07
CA SER A 132 5.03 15.34 -1.33
C SER A 132 5.00 16.37 -0.20
N VAL A 133 5.32 15.94 1.02
CA VAL A 133 5.37 16.79 2.21
C VAL A 133 6.80 17.29 2.45
N MET A 134 7.80 16.41 2.35
CA MET A 134 9.17 16.74 2.71
C MET A 134 9.96 17.45 1.60
N ALA A 135 9.63 17.22 0.32
CA ALA A 135 10.37 17.86 -0.77
C ALA A 135 10.20 19.38 -0.81
N PRO A 136 8.98 19.96 -0.64
CA PRO A 136 8.84 21.41 -0.53
C PRO A 136 9.65 22.00 0.63
N LEU A 137 9.61 21.35 1.80
CA LEU A 137 10.37 21.79 2.98
C LEU A 137 11.89 21.77 2.74
N ALA A 138 12.40 20.72 2.08
CA ALA A 138 13.81 20.61 1.74
C ALA A 138 14.25 21.56 0.60
N ALA A 139 13.31 22.03 -0.22
CA ALA A 139 13.57 23.06 -1.23
C ALA A 139 13.66 24.46 -0.61
N GLU A 140 12.92 24.70 0.48
CA GLU A 140 12.99 25.96 1.24
C GLU A 140 14.21 26.00 2.18
N ASP A 141 14.58 24.87 2.77
CA ASP A 141 15.75 24.73 3.65
C ASP A 141 16.53 23.44 3.34
N GLU A 142 17.68 23.61 2.67
CA GLU A 142 18.55 22.49 2.28
C GLU A 142 19.07 21.69 3.49
N THR A 143 19.14 22.29 4.68
CA THR A 143 19.61 21.59 5.89
C THR A 143 18.68 20.46 6.30
N LEU A 144 17.41 20.52 5.85
CA LEU A 144 16.40 19.49 6.06
C LEU A 144 16.51 18.31 5.07
N SER A 145 17.42 18.35 4.10
CA SER A 145 17.51 17.31 3.05
C SER A 145 17.75 15.90 3.61
N TYR A 146 18.60 15.75 4.64
CA TYR A 146 18.81 14.44 5.29
C TYR A 146 17.59 13.98 6.10
N THR A 147 16.89 14.92 6.73
CA THR A 147 15.65 14.68 7.46
C THR A 147 14.54 14.22 6.52
N ALA A 148 14.37 14.92 5.40
CA ALA A 148 13.45 14.57 4.33
C ALA A 148 13.76 13.18 3.74
N ALA A 149 15.02 12.92 3.40
CA ALA A 149 15.45 11.63 2.88
C ALA A 149 15.22 10.50 3.90
N ALA A 150 15.45 10.74 5.19
CA ALA A 150 15.16 9.77 6.24
C ALA A 150 13.66 9.42 6.29
N SER A 151 12.77 10.42 6.28
CA SER A 151 11.31 10.19 6.26
C SER A 151 10.87 9.37 5.05
N ILE A 152 11.36 9.73 3.86
CA ILE A 152 11.04 9.07 2.60
C ILE A 152 11.54 7.62 2.62
N MET A 153 12.76 7.37 3.10
CA MET A 153 13.29 6.01 3.22
C MET A 153 12.58 5.17 4.28
N ILE A 154 12.09 5.77 5.37
CA ILE A 154 11.19 5.09 6.32
C ILE A 154 9.89 4.72 5.60
N ALA A 155 9.30 5.63 4.83
CA ALA A 155 8.09 5.34 4.05
C ALA A 155 8.32 4.21 3.04
N ASN A 156 9.44 4.20 2.34
CA ASN A 156 9.81 3.13 1.43
C ASN A 156 10.06 1.80 2.16
N THR A 157 10.65 1.82 3.35
CA THR A 157 10.78 0.62 4.19
C THR A 157 9.41 0.01 4.52
N VAL A 158 8.47 0.84 5.00
CA VAL A 158 7.11 0.38 5.34
C VAL A 158 6.34 -0.07 4.09
N ALA A 159 6.49 0.62 2.96
CA ALA A 159 5.85 0.24 1.70
C ALA A 159 6.37 -1.11 1.17
N VAL A 160 7.69 -1.34 1.23
CA VAL A 160 8.30 -2.63 0.86
C VAL A 160 7.82 -3.73 1.80
N LEU A 161 7.78 -3.48 3.12
CA LEU A 161 7.25 -4.44 4.10
C LEU A 161 5.81 -4.82 3.78
N ARG A 162 4.94 -3.82 3.55
CA ARG A 162 3.54 -4.04 3.16
C ARG A 162 3.46 -4.90 1.89
N ASN A 163 4.21 -4.55 0.85
CA ASN A 163 4.20 -5.28 -0.41
C ASN A 163 4.68 -6.72 -0.23
N PHE A 164 5.75 -6.92 0.55
CA PHE A 164 6.28 -8.24 0.91
C PHE A 164 5.22 -9.09 1.62
N LEU A 165 4.52 -8.53 2.60
CA LEU A 165 3.46 -9.23 3.33
C LEU A 165 2.28 -9.62 2.44
N ILE A 166 1.86 -8.73 1.54
CA ILE A 166 0.79 -9.03 0.57
C ILE A 166 1.17 -10.25 -0.27
N ILE A 167 2.36 -10.23 -0.87
CA ILE A 167 2.83 -11.32 -1.74
C ILE A 167 3.07 -12.60 -0.95
N LEU A 168 3.62 -12.52 0.27
CA LEU A 168 3.78 -13.68 1.15
C LEU A 168 2.42 -14.35 1.43
N VAL A 169 1.41 -13.57 1.83
CA VAL A 169 0.07 -14.10 2.13
C VAL A 169 -0.54 -14.73 0.89
N VAL A 170 -0.52 -14.04 -0.25
CA VAL A 170 -1.02 -14.57 -1.53
C VAL A 170 -0.30 -15.87 -1.89
N GLY A 171 1.02 -15.90 -1.74
CA GLY A 171 1.83 -17.07 -2.00
C GLY A 171 1.46 -18.26 -1.13
N LEU A 172 1.30 -18.05 0.18
CA LEU A 172 0.88 -19.10 1.12
C LEU A 172 -0.49 -19.68 0.73
N PHE A 173 -1.46 -18.84 0.38
CA PHE A 173 -2.78 -19.31 -0.10
C PHE A 173 -2.70 -20.19 -1.36
N LEU A 174 -1.68 -20.00 -2.20
CA LEU A 174 -1.48 -20.75 -3.44
C LEU A 174 -0.63 -22.03 -3.25
N GLY A 175 -0.29 -22.40 -2.02
CA GLY A 175 0.42 -23.64 -1.75
C GLY A 175 1.94 -23.53 -1.83
N LEU A 176 2.51 -22.32 -1.66
CA LEU A 176 3.97 -22.12 -1.56
C LEU A 176 4.64 -22.85 -0.39
N TYR A 177 3.91 -23.65 0.40
CA TYR A 177 4.48 -24.50 1.46
C TYR A 177 5.47 -25.56 0.94
N ILE A 178 5.49 -25.85 -0.37
CA ILE A 178 6.21 -26.99 -0.97
C ILE A 178 7.62 -26.63 -1.46
N ILE A 179 7.90 -25.35 -1.73
CA ILE A 179 9.23 -24.83 -2.12
C ILE A 179 9.60 -23.78 -1.07
N PRO A 180 10.83 -23.67 -0.54
CA PRO A 180 11.11 -22.73 0.53
C PRO A 180 10.70 -21.31 0.09
N PRO A 181 9.62 -20.73 0.65
CA PRO A 181 9.07 -19.45 0.20
C PRO A 181 10.10 -18.32 0.26
N PHE A 182 11.11 -18.53 1.10
CA PHE A 182 12.26 -17.66 1.30
C PHE A 182 13.07 -17.39 0.03
N PHE A 183 13.23 -18.34 -0.88
CA PHE A 183 14.06 -18.10 -2.09
C PHE A 183 13.39 -17.11 -3.05
N PHE A 184 12.08 -17.21 -3.20
CA PHE A 184 11.34 -16.37 -4.13
C PHE A 184 11.01 -14.98 -3.59
N LEU A 185 10.96 -14.84 -2.26
CA LEU A 185 10.77 -13.56 -1.60
C LEU A 185 12.09 -12.87 -1.23
N ALA A 186 13.23 -13.54 -1.43
CA ALA A 186 14.56 -12.99 -1.14
C ALA A 186 14.80 -11.60 -1.75
N PRO A 187 14.44 -11.31 -3.02
CA PRO A 187 14.62 -9.97 -3.59
C PRO A 187 13.94 -8.89 -2.76
N MET A 188 12.66 -9.05 -2.43
CA MET A 188 11.88 -8.07 -1.67
C MET A 188 12.35 -7.99 -0.20
N PHE A 189 12.77 -9.12 0.37
CA PHE A 189 13.31 -9.15 1.73
C PHE A 189 14.64 -8.39 1.83
N LEU A 190 15.54 -8.57 0.87
CA LEU A 190 16.81 -7.82 0.86
C LEU A 190 16.58 -6.34 0.53
N MET A 191 15.62 -6.00 -0.33
CA MET A 191 15.18 -4.61 -0.51
C MET A 191 14.70 -3.99 0.81
N LEU A 192 13.91 -4.72 1.60
CA LEU A 192 13.41 -4.26 2.89
C LEU A 192 14.55 -3.94 3.86
N ILE A 193 15.52 -4.85 3.98
CA ILE A 193 16.70 -4.66 4.85
C ILE A 193 17.51 -3.46 4.37
N ALA A 194 17.71 -3.32 3.06
CA ALA A 194 18.45 -2.21 2.48
C ALA A 194 17.76 -0.86 2.74
N CYS A 195 16.45 -0.77 2.48
CA CYS A 195 15.66 0.42 2.78
C CYS A 195 15.74 0.79 4.27
N GLY A 196 15.53 -0.17 5.17
CA GLY A 196 15.57 0.08 6.61
C GLY A 196 16.95 0.49 7.11
N THR A 197 18.01 -0.11 6.57
CA THR A 197 19.40 0.23 6.90
C THR A 197 19.74 1.66 6.46
N ILE A 198 19.37 2.02 5.23
CA ILE A 198 19.62 3.37 4.69
C ILE A 198 18.78 4.40 5.43
N ALA A 199 17.51 4.09 5.71
CA ALA A 199 16.64 4.93 6.54
C ALA A 199 17.27 5.22 7.90
N PHE A 200 17.83 4.20 8.57
CA PHE A 200 18.53 4.36 9.85
C PHE A 200 19.78 5.24 9.72
N ILE A 201 20.60 5.04 8.69
CA ILE A 201 21.80 5.86 8.45
C ILE A 201 21.44 7.33 8.21
N LEU A 202 20.40 7.59 7.40
CA LEU A 202 19.92 8.95 7.13
C LEU A 202 19.30 9.59 8.37
N TYR A 203 18.53 8.83 9.14
CA TYR A 203 17.94 9.30 10.40
C TYR A 203 19.01 9.71 11.43
N ARG A 204 20.15 9.02 11.48
CA ARG A 204 21.27 9.46 12.35
C ARG A 204 21.92 10.78 11.91
N LYS A 205 21.69 11.20 10.67
CA LYS A 205 22.14 12.48 10.11
C LYS A 205 21.03 13.53 10.09
N SER A 206 19.79 13.17 10.43
CA SER A 206 18.67 14.10 10.43
C SER A 206 18.77 15.04 11.62
N GLN A 207 18.26 16.25 11.43
CA GLN A 207 18.07 17.23 12.49
C GLN A 207 16.68 17.07 13.11
N GLU A 208 16.52 17.52 14.34
CA GLU A 208 15.18 17.68 14.93
C GLU A 208 14.41 18.73 14.13
N THR A 209 13.16 18.44 13.82
CA THR A 209 12.27 19.36 13.11
C THR A 209 11.02 19.59 13.94
N GLU A 210 10.37 20.72 13.68
CA GLU A 210 9.01 20.93 14.15
C GLU A 210 8.06 19.83 13.61
N PRO A 211 6.95 19.56 14.32
CA PRO A 211 5.88 18.69 13.86
C PRO A 211 5.46 19.05 12.43
N VAL A 212 5.44 18.05 11.54
CA VAL A 212 5.04 18.29 10.17
C VAL A 212 3.55 17.99 10.03
N GLU A 213 2.78 18.98 9.58
CA GLU A 213 1.37 18.75 9.30
C GLU A 213 1.20 18.01 7.97
N PHE A 214 0.46 16.90 8.00
CA PHE A 214 0.10 16.17 6.80
C PHE A 214 -1.32 15.64 6.88
N ASP A 215 -1.94 15.50 5.71
CA ASP A 215 -3.20 14.81 5.56
C ASP A 215 -2.99 13.37 5.10
N PRO A 216 -3.12 12.37 5.99
CA PRO A 216 -2.99 10.97 5.61
C PRO A 216 -4.11 10.47 4.70
N ILE A 217 -5.29 11.12 4.68
CA ILE A 217 -6.46 10.61 3.95
C ILE A 217 -6.95 11.65 2.95
N SER A 218 -6.47 11.51 1.72
CA SER A 218 -6.89 12.34 0.59
C SER A 218 -7.94 11.63 -0.26
N ILE A 219 -9.15 12.20 -0.36
CA ILE A 219 -10.20 11.75 -1.29
C ILE A 219 -9.66 11.71 -2.73
N LYS A 220 -8.87 12.72 -3.12
CA LYS A 220 -8.21 12.77 -4.43
C LYS A 220 -7.28 11.58 -4.62
N GLY A 221 -6.51 11.22 -3.59
CA GLY A 221 -5.64 10.04 -3.59
C GLY A 221 -6.42 8.74 -3.79
N THR A 222 -7.55 8.57 -3.12
CA THR A 222 -8.43 7.40 -3.27
C THR A 222 -9.00 7.29 -4.69
N ILE A 223 -9.49 8.39 -5.25
CA ILE A 223 -10.01 8.40 -6.63
C ILE A 223 -8.91 8.03 -7.62
N LEU A 224 -7.72 8.63 -7.46
CA LEU A 224 -6.56 8.33 -8.30
C LEU A 224 -6.15 6.86 -8.21
N PHE A 225 -6.14 6.29 -6.99
CA PHE A 225 -5.89 4.86 -6.77
C PHE A 225 -6.87 3.98 -7.57
N ILE A 226 -8.18 4.27 -7.50
CA ILE A 226 -9.21 3.48 -8.20
C ILE A 226 -9.00 3.54 -9.71
N VAL A 227 -8.77 4.74 -10.25
CA VAL A 227 -8.56 4.93 -11.69
C VAL A 227 -7.31 4.19 -12.15
N ILE A 228 -6.18 4.39 -11.48
CA ILE A 228 -4.92 3.72 -11.82
C ILE A 228 -5.05 2.21 -11.68
N PHE A 229 -5.72 1.71 -10.63
CA PHE A 229 -5.97 0.28 -10.45
C PHE A 229 -6.75 -0.30 -11.64
N VAL A 230 -7.87 0.31 -12.03
CA VAL A 230 -8.72 -0.19 -13.12
C VAL A 230 -7.97 -0.17 -14.45
N VAL A 231 -7.32 0.95 -14.78
CA VAL A 231 -6.56 1.08 -16.03
C VAL A 231 -5.40 0.08 -16.06
N SER A 232 -4.64 -0.01 -14.96
CA SER A 232 -3.51 -0.92 -14.89
C SER A 232 -3.95 -2.39 -14.93
N PHE A 233 -5.11 -2.71 -14.37
CA PHE A 233 -5.68 -4.06 -14.47
C PHE A 233 -5.93 -4.47 -15.92
N TYR A 234 -6.62 -3.64 -16.69
CA TYR A 234 -6.93 -3.97 -18.10
C TYR A 234 -5.68 -4.05 -18.97
N LEU A 235 -4.74 -3.13 -18.80
CA LEU A 235 -3.48 -3.15 -19.53
C LEU A 235 -2.66 -4.38 -19.18
N ALA A 236 -2.49 -4.68 -17.89
CA ALA A 236 -1.77 -5.87 -17.44
C ALA A 236 -2.43 -7.16 -17.90
N PHE A 237 -3.76 -7.23 -17.87
CA PHE A 237 -4.50 -8.37 -18.39
C PHE A 237 -4.25 -8.58 -19.89
N GLY A 238 -4.37 -7.51 -20.69
CA GLY A 238 -4.14 -7.59 -22.13
C GLY A 238 -2.72 -8.03 -22.49
N ILE A 239 -1.72 -7.49 -21.80
CA ILE A 239 -0.31 -7.87 -21.98
C ILE A 239 -0.08 -9.33 -21.57
N ALA A 240 -0.65 -9.75 -20.43
CA ALA A 240 -0.52 -11.13 -19.95
C ALA A 240 -1.17 -12.14 -20.89
N GLN A 241 -2.34 -11.82 -21.46
CA GLN A 241 -3.03 -12.67 -22.45
C GLN A 241 -2.23 -12.83 -23.74
N ALA A 242 -1.48 -11.81 -24.15
CA ALA A 242 -0.57 -11.89 -25.29
C ALA A 242 0.71 -12.73 -25.00
N GLN A 243 0.83 -13.31 -23.80
CA GLN A 243 2.01 -14.05 -23.31
C GLN A 243 3.31 -13.22 -23.39
N GLN A 244 3.20 -11.90 -23.32
CA GLN A 244 4.35 -10.98 -23.38
C GLN A 244 4.92 -10.73 -21.98
N PHE A 245 5.62 -11.71 -21.41
CA PHE A 245 6.15 -11.61 -20.03
C PHE A 245 7.12 -10.44 -19.83
N ILE A 246 7.98 -10.15 -20.82
CA ILE A 246 8.85 -8.97 -20.79
C ILE A 246 8.04 -7.67 -20.74
N GLY A 247 6.99 -7.58 -21.56
CA GLY A 247 6.06 -6.45 -21.56
C GLY A 247 5.35 -6.30 -20.22
N PHE A 248 4.99 -7.42 -19.59
CA PHE A 248 4.36 -7.41 -18.27
C PHE A 248 5.31 -6.92 -17.17
N TYR A 249 6.58 -7.32 -17.20
CA TYR A 249 7.59 -6.85 -16.23
C TYR A 249 7.89 -5.37 -16.39
N ALA A 250 8.09 -4.90 -17.62
CA ALA A 250 8.30 -3.49 -17.92
C ALA A 250 7.09 -2.65 -17.48
N PHE A 251 5.88 -3.09 -17.83
CA PHE A 251 4.65 -2.44 -17.40
C PHE A 251 4.49 -2.44 -15.88
N SER A 252 4.88 -3.53 -15.20
CA SER A 252 4.85 -3.60 -13.73
C SER A 252 5.77 -2.58 -13.08
N GLY A 253 6.95 -2.34 -13.65
CA GLY A 253 7.83 -1.25 -13.20
C GLY A 253 7.21 0.13 -13.38
N ILE A 254 6.64 0.41 -14.56
CA ILE A 254 6.00 1.70 -14.88
C ILE A 254 4.76 1.94 -14.00
N ALA A 255 3.89 0.94 -13.87
CA ALA A 255 2.71 1.02 -13.01
C ALA A 255 3.11 1.12 -11.52
N GLY A 256 4.22 0.47 -11.14
CA GLY A 256 4.86 0.62 -9.83
C GLY A 256 5.25 2.07 -9.53
N PHE A 257 5.92 2.69 -10.48
CA PHE A 257 6.33 4.10 -10.44
C PHE A 257 5.16 5.06 -10.30
N LEU A 258 4.04 4.79 -10.98
CA LEU A 258 2.85 5.63 -10.88
C LEU A 258 2.08 5.40 -9.57
N TYR A 259 1.84 4.13 -9.21
CA TYR A 259 1.10 3.78 -8.00
C TYR A 259 1.33 2.32 -7.58
N GLY A 260 2.46 2.05 -6.90
CA GLY A 260 2.89 0.70 -6.53
C GLY A 260 1.85 -0.16 -5.81
N ALA A 261 1.15 0.40 -4.83
CA ALA A 261 0.14 -0.35 -4.08
C ALA A 261 -1.00 -0.85 -4.98
N ALA A 262 -1.48 -0.02 -5.91
CA ALA A 262 -2.56 -0.37 -6.82
C ALA A 262 -2.16 -1.51 -7.74
N HIS A 263 -0.96 -1.42 -8.34
CA HIS A 263 -0.51 -2.45 -9.27
C HIS A 263 -0.20 -3.78 -8.59
N LEU A 264 0.22 -3.78 -7.32
CA LEU A 264 0.40 -5.01 -6.56
C LEU A 264 -0.92 -5.77 -6.36
N PHE A 265 -2.03 -5.05 -6.13
CA PHE A 265 -3.37 -5.65 -6.12
C PHE A 265 -3.80 -6.15 -7.50
N VAL A 266 -3.39 -5.47 -8.58
CA VAL A 266 -3.62 -5.96 -9.95
C VAL A 266 -2.94 -7.30 -10.17
N ILE A 267 -1.64 -7.39 -9.85
CA ILE A 267 -0.87 -8.64 -9.92
C ILE A 267 -1.57 -9.75 -9.12
N THR A 268 -2.01 -9.44 -7.89
CA THR A 268 -2.77 -10.35 -7.03
C THR A 268 -4.09 -10.82 -7.66
N GLY A 269 -4.87 -9.91 -8.26
CA GLY A 269 -6.12 -10.27 -8.95
C GLY A 269 -5.88 -11.15 -10.18
N LEU A 270 -4.85 -10.83 -10.97
CA LEU A 270 -4.47 -11.61 -12.15
C LEU A 270 -3.98 -13.01 -11.77
N PHE A 271 -3.32 -13.17 -10.63
CA PHE A 271 -2.99 -14.48 -10.08
C PHE A 271 -4.25 -15.31 -9.75
N PHE A 272 -5.19 -14.75 -8.99
CA PHE A 272 -6.42 -15.47 -8.62
C PHE A 272 -7.30 -15.80 -9.83
N SER A 273 -7.22 -15.00 -10.90
CA SER A 273 -7.88 -15.29 -12.18
C SER A 273 -7.17 -16.37 -13.01
N LYS A 274 -6.01 -16.88 -12.56
CA LYS A 274 -5.12 -17.81 -13.28
C LYS A 274 -4.55 -17.25 -14.60
N THR A 275 -4.57 -15.94 -14.78
CA THR A 275 -3.98 -15.27 -15.95
C THR A 275 -2.44 -15.20 -15.84
N LEU A 276 -1.91 -15.14 -14.61
CA LEU A 276 -0.47 -15.13 -14.35
C LEU A 276 -0.03 -16.39 -13.60
N THR A 277 1.13 -16.92 -13.98
CA THR A 277 1.85 -17.93 -13.19
C THR A 277 2.55 -17.25 -12.02
N LEU A 278 2.66 -17.95 -10.88
CA LEU A 278 3.27 -17.47 -9.64
C LEU A 278 4.60 -16.72 -9.89
N ASN A 279 5.51 -17.31 -10.66
CA ASN A 279 6.81 -16.72 -10.97
C ASN A 279 6.69 -15.36 -11.67
N VAL A 280 5.81 -15.25 -12.66
CA VAL A 280 5.65 -14.01 -13.44
C VAL A 280 5.17 -12.88 -12.55
N GLY A 281 4.19 -13.10 -11.68
CA GLY A 281 3.75 -12.00 -10.80
C GLY A 281 4.66 -11.77 -9.59
N LEU A 282 5.48 -12.74 -9.16
CA LEU A 282 6.54 -12.50 -8.16
C LEU A 282 7.62 -11.59 -8.73
N ILE A 283 8.09 -11.89 -9.94
CA ILE A 283 8.99 -11.01 -10.70
C ILE A 283 8.34 -9.63 -10.88
N GLY A 284 7.08 -9.60 -11.32
CA GLY A 284 6.30 -8.36 -11.44
C GLY A 284 6.24 -7.56 -10.14
N ALA A 285 6.05 -8.21 -8.99
CA ALA A 285 5.99 -7.55 -7.68
C ALA A 285 7.32 -6.90 -7.27
N VAL A 286 8.45 -7.50 -7.64
CA VAL A 286 9.78 -6.90 -7.47
C VAL A 286 9.88 -5.64 -8.33
N PHE A 287 9.50 -5.70 -9.61
CA PHE A 287 9.49 -4.53 -10.49
C PHE A 287 8.54 -3.43 -10.01
N VAL A 288 7.35 -3.77 -9.52
CA VAL A 288 6.41 -2.82 -8.90
C VAL A 288 7.07 -2.09 -7.72
N THR A 289 7.70 -2.86 -6.85
CA THR A 289 8.30 -2.32 -5.64
C THR A 289 9.51 -1.45 -5.98
N ALA A 290 10.34 -1.88 -6.94
CA ALA A 290 11.45 -1.07 -7.45
C ALA A 290 10.96 0.25 -8.07
N GLY A 291 9.95 0.18 -8.94
CA GLY A 291 9.32 1.35 -9.55
C GLY A 291 8.77 2.33 -8.51
N SER A 292 8.09 1.81 -7.48
CA SER A 292 7.52 2.60 -6.40
C SER A 292 8.55 3.26 -5.47
N ILE A 293 9.79 2.74 -5.40
CA ILE A 293 10.87 3.38 -4.65
C ILE A 293 11.39 4.56 -5.49
N ILE A 294 11.80 4.30 -6.73
CA ILE A 294 12.41 5.32 -7.60
C ILE A 294 11.45 6.46 -8.01
N SER A 295 10.15 6.34 -7.72
CA SER A 295 9.17 7.37 -8.03
C SER A 295 9.41 8.65 -7.23
N ASP A 296 10.06 8.57 -6.07
CA ASP A 296 10.25 9.73 -5.19
C ASP A 296 11.31 10.71 -5.75
N ILE A 297 12.31 10.23 -6.49
CA ILE A 297 13.34 11.06 -7.15
C ILE A 297 12.75 12.18 -8.03
N PRO A 298 11.90 11.88 -9.04
CA PRO A 298 11.31 12.92 -9.87
C PRO A 298 10.37 13.84 -9.09
N TYR A 299 9.68 13.35 -8.05
CA TYR A 299 8.90 14.22 -7.18
C TYR A 299 9.78 15.24 -6.45
N ALA A 300 10.90 14.80 -5.87
CA ALA A 300 11.85 15.70 -5.21
C ALA A 300 12.44 16.73 -6.19
N TYR A 301 12.84 16.26 -7.37
CA TYR A 301 13.40 17.12 -8.42
C TYR A 301 12.42 18.18 -8.91
N LEU A 302 11.17 17.78 -9.19
CA LEU A 302 10.13 18.70 -9.68
C LEU A 302 9.70 19.74 -8.65
N ASN A 303 9.95 19.50 -7.36
CA ASN A 303 9.72 20.48 -6.29
C ASN A 303 10.95 21.37 -6.02
N GLY A 304 12.03 21.25 -6.79
CA GLY A 304 13.24 22.08 -6.63
C GLY A 304 14.18 21.65 -5.51
N ALA A 305 13.97 20.49 -4.89
CA ALA A 305 14.80 20.00 -3.80
C ALA A 305 16.05 19.27 -4.35
N GLU A 306 17.01 20.01 -4.91
CA GLU A 306 18.18 19.44 -5.60
C GLU A 306 19.04 18.56 -4.69
N GLU A 307 19.34 19.02 -3.48
CA GLU A 307 20.19 18.28 -2.55
C GLU A 307 19.50 17.00 -2.05
N LEU A 308 18.22 17.09 -1.70
CA LEU A 308 17.38 15.91 -1.43
C LEU A 308 17.40 14.93 -2.62
N THR A 309 17.26 15.43 -3.85
CA THR A 309 17.25 14.59 -5.06
C THR A 309 18.55 13.79 -5.20
N LYS A 310 19.72 14.43 -4.98
CA LYS A 310 21.02 13.74 -5.01
C LYS A 310 21.10 12.64 -3.95
N ILE A 311 20.64 12.92 -2.74
CA ILE A 311 20.60 11.94 -1.65
C ILE A 311 19.70 10.76 -2.03
N LEU A 312 18.49 11.02 -2.53
CA LEU A 312 17.53 9.99 -2.92
C LEU A 312 18.04 9.12 -4.06
N ILE A 313 18.71 9.69 -5.08
CA ILE A 313 19.29 8.90 -6.18
C ILE A 313 20.20 7.79 -5.63
N VAL A 314 21.09 8.12 -4.70
CA VAL A 314 22.01 7.12 -4.10
C VAL A 314 21.25 6.19 -3.15
N ALA A 315 20.42 6.76 -2.28
CA ALA A 315 19.69 6.02 -1.25
C ALA A 315 18.72 4.98 -1.82
N GLU A 316 18.08 5.29 -2.95
CA GLU A 316 17.07 4.45 -3.61
C GLU A 316 17.67 3.50 -4.64
N ALA A 317 18.78 3.88 -5.29
CA ALA A 317 19.47 3.01 -6.24
C ALA A 317 19.97 1.72 -5.56
N ILE A 318 20.43 1.79 -4.31
CA ILE A 318 20.96 0.64 -3.58
C ILE A 318 19.90 -0.46 -3.37
N PRO A 319 18.75 -0.22 -2.72
CA PRO A 319 17.73 -1.24 -2.51
C PRO A 319 17.19 -1.75 -3.85
N VAL A 320 16.99 -0.87 -4.84
CA VAL A 320 16.55 -1.27 -6.18
C VAL A 320 17.55 -2.22 -6.85
N ALA A 321 18.84 -1.87 -6.85
CA ALA A 321 19.89 -2.71 -7.39
C ALA A 321 19.95 -4.06 -6.68
N ILE A 322 19.87 -4.07 -5.34
CA ILE A 322 19.83 -5.30 -4.54
C ILE A 322 18.64 -6.18 -4.96
N GLY A 323 17.44 -5.60 -5.07
CA GLY A 323 16.24 -6.33 -5.49
C GLY A 323 16.39 -6.93 -6.88
N ILE A 324 16.83 -6.13 -7.85
CA ILE A 324 16.97 -6.56 -9.25
C ILE A 324 18.12 -7.59 -9.42
N ILE A 325 19.29 -7.36 -8.82
CA ILE A 325 20.40 -8.30 -8.88
C ILE A 325 20.02 -9.63 -8.23
N THR A 326 19.41 -9.59 -7.04
CA THR A 326 18.93 -10.79 -6.35
C THR A 326 17.93 -11.52 -7.22
N LEU A 327 16.98 -10.82 -7.82
CA LEU A 327 16.02 -11.40 -8.76
C LEU A 327 16.72 -12.13 -9.91
N PHE A 328 17.74 -11.55 -10.54
CA PHE A 328 18.47 -12.21 -11.64
C PHE A 328 19.31 -13.39 -11.18
N LEU A 329 19.85 -13.37 -9.97
CA LEU A 329 20.59 -14.51 -9.40
C LEU A 329 19.67 -15.70 -9.11
N TYR A 330 18.41 -15.43 -8.73
CA TYR A 330 17.40 -16.46 -8.44
C TYR A 330 16.45 -16.76 -9.60
N ALA A 331 16.45 -15.95 -10.67
CA ALA A 331 15.61 -16.16 -11.87
C ALA A 331 15.79 -17.53 -12.54
N PRO A 332 17.00 -18.13 -12.61
CA PRO A 332 17.17 -19.49 -13.14
C PRO A 332 16.53 -20.59 -12.27
N LEU A 333 16.16 -20.25 -11.03
CA LEU A 333 15.53 -21.15 -10.05
C LEU A 333 14.01 -20.91 -9.91
N LEU A 334 13.49 -19.88 -10.59
CA LEU A 334 12.09 -19.45 -10.65
C LEU A 334 11.40 -20.07 -11.87
#